data_AF-A0A949PCU6-F1
#
_entry.id   AF-A0A949PCU6-F1
#
_cell.length_a   1.000
_cell.length_b   1.000
_cell.length_c   1.000
_cell.angle_alpha   90.00
_cell.angle_beta   90.00
_cell.angle_gamma   90.00
#
_symmetry.space_group_name_H-M   'P 1'
#
loop_
_entity.id
_entity.type
_entity.pdbx_description
1 polymer ?
#
loop_
_entity_poly.entity_id
_entity_poly.type
_entity_poly.pdbx_seq_one_letter_code
_entity_poly.pdbx_strand_id
1 'polypeptide(L)' 'MKTIQNIGLGVFLIGLSIFTALLFVGNYEVTPDNFKNFTSNKGISSEIFISEMESKIVGKEFSG' A
#
# COMPACT_ATOMS: atom_id res chain seq x y z
N MET A 1 -5.52 -40.50 -7.31
CA MET A 1 -4.58 -39.49 -7.86
C MET A 1 -5.18 -38.09 -7.96
N LYS A 2 -6.39 -37.90 -8.50
CA LYS A 2 -7.02 -36.55 -8.58
C LYS A 2 -7.29 -35.92 -7.21
N THR A 3 -7.71 -36.71 -6.22
CA THR A 3 -8.00 -36.22 -4.86
C THR A 3 -6.77 -35.66 -4.16
N ILE A 4 -5.64 -36.36 -4.19
CA ILE A 4 -4.40 -35.90 -3.54
C ILE A 4 -3.84 -34.65 -4.22
N GLN A 5 -3.98 -34.56 -5.56
CA GLN A 5 -3.59 -33.39 -6.33
C GLN A 5 -4.43 -32.16 -5.96
N ASN A 6 -5.75 -32.31 -5.82
CA ASN A 6 -6.64 -31.22 -5.43
C ASN A 6 -6.37 -30.75 -3.99
N ILE A 7 -6.04 -31.66 -3.09
CA ILE A 7 -5.64 -31.31 -1.71
C ILE A 7 -4.33 -30.52 -1.72
N GLY A 8 -3.30 -30.99 -2.47
CA GLY A 8 -2.04 -30.28 -2.60
C GLY A 8 -2.18 -28.89 -3.22
N LEU A 9 -3.02 -28.76 -4.25
CA LEU A 9 -3.34 -27.47 -4.86
C LEU A 9 -4.07 -26.55 -3.88
N GLY A 10 -5.04 -27.06 -3.11
CA GLY A 10 -5.76 -26.28 -2.10
C GLY A 10 -4.84 -25.71 -1.02
N VAL A 11 -3.94 -26.55 -0.47
CA VAL A 11 -2.94 -26.11 0.53
C VAL A 11 -1.99 -25.07 -0.06
N PHE A 12 -1.53 -25.29 -1.30
CA PHE A 12 -0.67 -24.34 -2.00
C PHE A 12 -1.35 -22.98 -2.17
N LEU A 13 -2.61 -22.95 -2.63
CA LEU A 13 -3.35 -21.71 -2.83
C LEU A 13 -3.58 -20.96 -1.53
N ILE A 14 -3.93 -21.66 -0.44
CA ILE A 14 -4.08 -21.02 0.88
C ILE A 14 -2.76 -20.39 1.34
N GLY A 15 -1.65 -21.13 1.22
CA GLY A 15 -0.33 -20.60 1.54
C GLY A 15 0.05 -19.39 0.70
N LEU A 16 -0.23 -19.45 -0.61
CA LEU A 16 0.00 -18.34 -1.53
C LEU A 16 -0.85 -17.13 -1.17
N SER A 17 -2.13 -17.32 -0.85
CA SER A 17 -3.04 -16.23 -0.46
C SER A 17 -2.55 -15.52 0.80
N ILE A 18 -2.17 -16.27 1.83
CA ILE A 18 -1.60 -15.70 3.07
C ILE A 18 -0.31 -14.95 2.74
N PHE A 19 0.57 -15.56 1.95
CA PHE A 19 1.83 -14.93 1.56
C PHE A 19 1.63 -13.62 0.79
N THR A 20 0.68 -13.58 -0.15
CA THR A 20 0.35 -12.34 -0.88
C THR A 20 -0.29 -11.28 0.00
N ALA A 21 -1.07 -11.69 1.02
CA ALA A 21 -1.68 -10.75 1.96
C ALA A 21 -0.63 -10.02 2.80
N LEU A 22 0.52 -10.65 3.10
CA LEU A 22 1.60 -10.01 3.86
C LEU A 22 2.18 -8.76 3.20
N LEU A 23 2.07 -8.61 1.86
CA LEU A 23 2.53 -7.41 1.16
C LEU A 23 1.76 -6.15 1.57
N PHE A 24 0.55 -6.32 2.09
CA PHE A 24 -0.34 -5.23 2.50
C PHE A 24 -0.30 -4.96 4.00
N VAL A 25 0.39 -5.81 4.78
CA VAL A 25 0.51 -5.65 6.23
C VAL A 25 1.75 -4.81 6.53
N GLY A 26 1.54 -3.62 7.07
CA GLY A 26 2.63 -2.71 7.40
C GLY A 26 2.15 -1.31 7.79
N ASN A 27 3.09 -0.49 8.23
CA ASN A 27 2.85 0.93 8.45
C ASN A 27 3.36 1.72 7.25
N TYR A 28 2.50 2.58 6.71
CA TYR A 28 2.76 3.39 5.53
C TYR A 28 2.67 4.86 5.91
N GLU A 29 3.61 5.66 5.45
CA GLU A 29 3.62 7.11 5.66
C GLU A 29 3.93 7.83 4.35
N VAL A 30 3.19 8.90 4.09
CA VAL A 30 3.57 9.86 3.04
C VAL A 30 4.52 10.87 3.67
N THR A 31 5.81 10.70 3.40
CA THR A 31 6.82 11.64 3.91
C THR A 31 6.72 12.99 3.19
N PRO A 32 7.10 14.11 3.84
CA PRO A 32 7.09 15.44 3.24
C PRO A 32 7.89 15.52 1.93
N ASP A 33 9.07 14.89 1.88
CA ASP A 33 9.92 14.87 0.69
C ASP A 33 9.26 14.13 -0.48
N ASN A 34 8.62 12.99 -0.21
CA ASN A 34 7.91 12.22 -1.24
C ASN A 34 6.71 13.01 -1.78
N PHE A 35 5.97 13.70 -0.90
CA PHE A 35 4.83 14.52 -1.32
C PHE A 35 5.27 15.72 -2.15
N LYS A 36 6.32 16.44 -1.73
CA LYS A 36 6.88 17.57 -2.47
C LYS A 36 7.38 17.16 -3.85
N ASN A 37 8.05 16.01 -3.95
CA ASN A 37 8.51 15.46 -5.23
C ASN A 37 7.31 15.09 -6.13
N PHE A 38 6.26 14.50 -5.55
CA PHE A 38 5.04 14.14 -6.27
C PHE A 38 4.32 15.37 -6.85
N THR A 39 4.09 16.42 -6.05
CA THR A 39 3.39 17.62 -6.50
C THR A 39 4.19 18.37 -7.57
N SER A 40 5.51 18.48 -7.39
CA SER A 40 6.41 19.10 -8.37
C SER A 40 6.43 18.34 -9.70
N ASN A 41 6.58 17.01 -9.65
CA ASN A 41 6.61 16.17 -10.87
C ASN A 41 5.29 16.15 -11.62
N LYS A 42 4.16 16.29 -10.90
CA LYS A 42 2.83 16.34 -11.53
C LYS A 42 2.36 17.75 -11.88
N GLY A 43 3.15 18.79 -11.58
CA GLY A 43 2.76 20.18 -11.82
C GLY A 43 1.54 20.63 -11.01
N ILE A 44 1.36 20.06 -9.81
CA ILE A 44 0.26 20.41 -8.91
C ILE A 44 0.67 21.65 -8.12
N SER A 45 0.08 22.80 -8.45
CA SER A 45 0.35 24.09 -7.79
C SER A 45 -0.83 24.60 -6.96
N SER A 46 -1.87 23.79 -6.76
CA SER A 46 -3.03 24.19 -5.95
C SER A 46 -2.65 24.27 -4.48
N GLU A 47 -2.63 25.48 -3.94
CA GLU A 47 -2.25 25.77 -2.55
C GLU A 47 -3.24 25.16 -1.55
N ILE A 48 -4.54 25.15 -1.89
CA ILE A 48 -5.58 24.51 -1.08
C ILE A 48 -5.34 23.00 -0.99
N PHE A 49 -5.01 22.36 -2.12
CA PHE A 49 -4.72 20.93 -2.13
C PHE A 49 -3.47 20.59 -1.31
N ILE A 50 -2.38 21.34 -1.51
CA ILE A 50 -1.12 21.13 -0.81
C ILE A 50 -1.31 21.28 0.70
N SER A 51 -1.94 22.38 1.14
CA SER A 51 -2.17 22.65 2.57
C SER A 51 -3.09 21.63 3.25
N GLU A 52 -4.13 21.16 2.57
CA GLU A 52 -4.99 20.10 3.12
C GLU A 52 -4.27 18.75 3.23
N MET A 53 -3.47 18.39 2.23
CA MET A 53 -2.66 17.16 2.23
C MET A 53 -1.61 17.20 3.34
N GLU A 54 -0.88 18.32 3.47
CA GLU A 54 0.15 18.50 4.50
C GLU A 54 -0.42 18.43 5.91
N SER A 55 -1.59 19.03 6.15
CA SER A 55 -2.22 19.03 7.48
C SER A 55 -2.89 17.71 7.84
N LYS A 56 -3.43 16.98 6.86
CA LYS A 56 -4.28 15.80 7.13
C LYS A 56 -3.60 14.47 6.88
N ILE A 57 -2.60 14.39 6.00
CA ILE A 57 -2.09 13.12 5.46
C ILE A 57 -0.56 13.00 5.58
N VAL A 58 0.19 14.04 5.23
CA VAL A 58 1.66 14.00 5.24
C VAL A 58 2.19 13.85 6.67
N GLY A 59 3.19 12.99 6.86
CA GLY A 59 3.78 12.76 8.18
C GLY A 59 2.92 11.90 9.11
N LYS A 60 1.79 11.36 8.64
CA LYS A 60 0.94 10.46 9.41
C LYS A 60 1.16 9.01 8.99
N GLU A 61 1.26 8.14 9.98
CA GLU A 61 1.32 6.70 9.77
C GLU A 61 -0.07 6.10 9.59
N PHE A 62 -0.19 5.19 8.63
CA PHE A 62 -1.38 4.41 8.31
C PHE A 62 -1.02 2.92 8.38
N SER A 63 -1.76 2.16 9.20
CA SER A 63 -1.60 0.71 9.28
C SER A 63 -2.49 0.01 8.26
N GLY A 64 -1.91 -0.87 7.45
CA GLY A 64 -2.61 -1.79 6.52
C GLY A 64 -2.71 -3.21 7.04
#